data_AF-A0A7K0Q0E9-F1
#
_entry.id   AF-A0A7K0Q0E9-F1
#
_cell.length_a   1.000
_cell.length_b   1.000
_cell.length_c   1.000
_cell.angle_alpha   90.00
_cell.angle_beta   90.00
_cell.angle_gamma   90.00
#
_symmetry.space_group_name_H-M   'P 1'
#
loop_
_entity.id
_entity.type
_entity.pdbx_description
1 polymer ?
#
loop_
_entity_poly.entity_id
_entity_poly.type
_entity_poly.pdbx_seq_one_letter_code
_entity_poly.pdbx_strand_id
1 'polypeptide(L)'
;MTAPHPIRPEVVDAIVAALTTTDPAGLPDDATRAEKDAAQDLFFTRTAAGRDQRDRQSRAWELLLTRSYDEPPTWDRLFDDLPTGTATELGELFDALPEGAQAEYARRYGAPASGRR
;
A
#
# COMPACT_ATOMS: atom_id res chain seq x y z
N MET A 1 -24.53 -6.77 34.31
CA MET A 1 -23.64 -5.92 33.49
C MET A 1 -22.38 -6.73 33.22
N THR A 2 -22.27 -7.36 32.07
CA THR A 2 -21.10 -8.19 31.72
C THR A 2 -19.95 -7.27 31.35
N ALA A 3 -18.81 -7.38 32.05
CA ALA A 3 -17.62 -6.62 31.73
C ALA A 3 -17.21 -6.86 30.25
N PRO A 4 -16.80 -5.84 29.49
CA PRO A 4 -16.22 -6.05 28.17
C PRO A 4 -14.97 -6.92 28.37
N HIS A 5 -14.99 -8.13 27.81
CA HIS A 5 -13.80 -8.96 27.81
C HIS A 5 -12.73 -8.20 27.00
N PRO A 6 -11.51 -8.05 27.51
CA PRO A 6 -10.46 -7.35 26.79
C PRO A 6 -10.20 -8.11 25.47
N ILE A 7 -10.13 -7.36 24.36
CA ILE A 7 -9.77 -7.90 23.05
C ILE A 7 -8.32 -8.38 23.14
N ARG A 8 -8.08 -9.67 22.89
CA ARG A 8 -6.76 -10.26 22.85
C ARG A 8 -6.12 -10.05 21.47
N PRO A 9 -5.02 -9.30 21.34
CA PRO A 9 -4.37 -9.05 20.05
C PRO A 9 -3.94 -10.34 19.34
N GLU A 10 -3.46 -11.34 20.08
CA GLU A 10 -3.01 -12.61 19.53
C GLU A 10 -4.14 -13.42 18.85
N VAL A 11 -5.37 -13.30 19.36
CA VAL A 11 -6.56 -13.94 18.78
C VAL A 11 -7.00 -13.20 17.52
N VAL A 12 -6.95 -11.87 17.55
CA VAL A 12 -7.22 -11.02 16.39
C VAL A 12 -6.25 -11.34 15.25
N ASP A 13 -4.95 -11.43 15.54
CA ASP A 13 -3.91 -11.75 14.56
C ASP A 13 -4.09 -13.16 13.96
N ALA A 14 -4.45 -14.16 14.78
CA ALA A 14 -4.74 -15.50 14.30
C ALA A 14 -5.94 -15.53 13.33
N ILE A 15 -7.02 -14.80 13.65
CA ILE A 15 -8.18 -14.68 12.76
C ILE A 15 -7.80 -13.97 11.46
N VAL A 16 -7.02 -12.89 11.52
CA VAL A 16 -6.54 -12.19 10.32
C VAL A 16 -5.67 -13.10 9.44
N ALA A 17 -4.80 -13.90 10.05
CA ALA A 17 -3.98 -14.88 9.32
C ALA A 17 -4.86 -15.93 8.61
N ALA A 18 -5.83 -16.51 9.32
CA ALA A 18 -6.79 -17.46 8.76
C ALA A 18 -7.60 -16.86 7.59
N LEU A 19 -8.08 -15.62 7.71
CA LEU A 19 -8.77 -14.91 6.63
C LEU A 19 -7.85 -14.64 5.43
N THR A 20 -6.58 -14.30 5.67
CA THR A 20 -5.59 -14.04 4.61
C THR A 20 -5.23 -15.30 3.82
N THR A 21 -5.10 -16.45 4.49
CA THR A 21 -4.79 -17.74 3.86
C THR A 21 -6.04 -18.49 3.38
N THR A 22 -7.24 -17.97 3.67
CA THR A 22 -8.51 -18.68 3.45
C THR A 22 -8.55 -20.05 4.14
N ASP A 23 -7.90 -20.16 5.31
CA ASP A 23 -7.81 -21.39 6.09
C ASP A 23 -8.70 -21.32 7.35
N PRO A 24 -9.92 -21.88 7.31
CA PRO A 24 -10.81 -21.87 8.47
C PRO A 24 -10.28 -22.72 9.64
N ALA A 25 -9.33 -23.64 9.41
CA ALA A 25 -8.74 -24.44 10.49
C ALA A 25 -7.82 -23.61 11.40
N GLY A 26 -7.39 -22.42 10.96
CA GLY A 26 -6.62 -21.47 11.76
C GLY A 26 -7.45 -20.58 12.69
N LEU A 27 -8.79 -20.72 12.70
CA LEU A 27 -9.66 -19.90 13.55
C LEU A 27 -9.61 -20.35 15.01
N PRO A 28 -9.42 -19.44 15.98
CA PRO A 28 -9.47 -19.79 17.40
C PRO A 28 -10.91 -20.15 17.83
N ASP A 29 -11.05 -21.31 18.49
CA ASP A 29 -12.33 -21.82 18.97
C ASP A 29 -12.95 -20.94 20.09
N ASP A 30 -12.12 -20.24 20.84
CA ASP A 30 -12.48 -19.39 21.96
C ASP A 30 -12.58 -17.90 21.60
N ALA A 31 -12.54 -17.57 20.31
CA ALA A 31 -12.64 -16.19 19.83
C ALA A 31 -14.01 -15.58 20.16
N THR A 32 -13.98 -14.48 20.91
CA THR A 32 -15.16 -13.69 21.24
C THR A 32 -15.68 -12.93 20.02
N ARG A 33 -16.92 -12.44 20.10
CA ARG A 33 -17.50 -11.59 19.04
C ARG A 33 -16.69 -10.30 18.84
N ALA A 34 -16.24 -9.67 19.92
CA ALA A 34 -15.46 -8.44 19.85
C ALA A 34 -14.10 -8.65 19.15
N GLU A 35 -13.45 -9.79 19.37
CA GLU A 35 -12.21 -10.16 18.68
C GLU A 35 -12.43 -10.45 17.19
N LYS A 36 -13.54 -11.10 16.84
CA LYS A 36 -13.92 -11.33 15.44
C LYS A 36 -14.20 -10.02 14.70
N ASP A 37 -14.95 -9.12 15.32
CA ASP A 37 -15.26 -7.80 14.75
C ASP A 37 -13.97 -6.98 14.55
N ALA A 38 -13.06 -6.98 15.54
CA ALA A 38 -11.76 -6.30 15.43
C ALA A 38 -10.86 -6.91 14.35
N ALA A 39 -10.82 -8.24 14.22
CA ALA A 39 -10.06 -8.92 13.17
C ALA A 39 -10.62 -8.63 11.77
N GLN A 40 -11.95 -8.58 11.64
CA GLN A 40 -12.60 -8.25 10.38
C GLN A 40 -12.30 -6.81 9.94
N ASP A 41 -12.37 -5.85 10.87
CA ASP A 41 -12.00 -4.46 10.60
C ASP A 41 -10.53 -4.32 10.19
N LEU A 42 -9.63 -5.01 10.90
CA LEU A 42 -8.19 -5.02 10.57
C LEU A 42 -7.92 -5.67 9.21
N PHE A 43 -8.56 -6.81 8.92
CA PHE A 43 -8.43 -7.52 7.65
C PHE A 43 -8.90 -6.66 6.47
N PHE A 44 -10.05 -5.99 6.59
CA PHE A 44 -10.55 -5.12 5.53
C PHE A 44 -9.72 -3.87 5.36
N THR A 45 -9.30 -3.22 6.46
CA THR A 45 -8.38 -2.08 6.40
C THR A 45 -7.07 -2.45 5.71
N ARG A 46 -6.46 -3.60 6.05
CA ARG A 46 -5.23 -4.07 5.40
C ARG A 46 -5.44 -4.40 3.92
N THR A 47 -6.56 -5.03 3.58
CA THR A 47 -6.90 -5.38 2.20
C THR A 47 -7.14 -4.13 1.36
N ALA A 48 -7.86 -3.15 1.91
CA ALA A 48 -8.11 -1.86 1.27
C ALA A 48 -6.81 -1.09 1.05
N ALA A 49 -5.96 -0.96 2.08
CA ALA A 49 -4.64 -0.33 1.97
C ALA A 49 -3.76 -1.01 0.89
N GLY A 50 -3.77 -2.35 0.82
CA GLY A 50 -3.05 -3.09 -0.22
C GLY A 50 -3.64 -2.95 -1.63
N ARG A 51 -4.93 -2.64 -1.76
CA ARG A 51 -5.55 -2.29 -3.04
C ARG A 51 -5.18 -0.86 -3.44
N ASP A 52 -5.33 0.10 -2.54
CA ASP A 52 -4.99 1.50 -2.78
C ASP A 52 -3.52 1.65 -3.18
N GLN A 53 -2.61 0.89 -2.55
CA GLN A 53 -1.20 0.86 -2.90
C GLN A 53 -0.95 0.33 -4.32
N ARG A 54 -1.64 -0.75 -4.72
CA ARG A 54 -1.51 -1.32 -6.07
C ARG A 54 -2.07 -0.39 -7.13
N ASP A 55 -3.20 0.26 -6.83
CA ASP A 55 -3.83 1.23 -7.73
C ASP A 55 -2.92 2.47 -7.91
N ARG A 56 -2.33 2.98 -6.83
CA ARG A 56 -1.33 4.06 -6.89
C ARG A 56 -0.08 3.66 -7.67
N GLN A 57 0.43 2.44 -7.46
CA GLN A 57 1.58 1.94 -8.21
C GLN A 57 1.27 1.80 -9.70
N SER A 58 0.06 1.34 -10.05
CA SER A 58 -0.39 1.21 -11.44
C SER A 58 -0.45 2.58 -12.12
N ARG A 59 -1.04 3.57 -11.45
CA ARG A 59 -1.07 4.96 -11.92
C ARG A 59 0.32 5.57 -12.08
N ALA A 60 1.23 5.33 -11.13
CA ALA A 60 2.60 5.77 -11.23
C ALA A 60 3.30 5.21 -12.49
N TRP A 61 3.10 3.93 -12.79
CA TRP A 61 3.63 3.32 -14.00
C TRP A 61 3.01 3.87 -15.28
N GLU A 62 1.70 4.15 -15.29
CA GLU A 62 1.03 4.81 -16.42
C GLU A 62 1.63 6.19 -16.72
N LEU A 63 1.96 6.96 -15.67
CA LEU A 63 2.61 8.27 -15.80
C LEU A 63 4.06 8.19 -16.24
N LEU A 64 4.78 7.13 -15.87
CA LEU A 64 6.18 6.93 -16.27
C LEU A 64 6.30 6.36 -17.69
N LEU A 65 5.42 5.43 -18.07
CA LEU A 65 5.46 4.73 -19.37
C LEU A 65 4.60 5.43 -20.42
N THR A 66 4.76 6.76 -20.53
CA THR A 66 3.99 7.60 -21.48
C THR A 66 4.40 7.38 -22.93
N ARG A 67 5.56 6.74 -23.17
CA ARG A 67 6.08 6.43 -24.49
C ARG A 67 6.59 4.99 -24.57
N SER A 68 6.47 4.41 -25.76
CA SER A 68 7.13 3.16 -26.09
C SER A 68 8.61 3.42 -26.36
N TYR A 69 9.46 2.60 -25.76
CA TYR A 69 10.91 2.64 -25.97
C TYR A 69 11.36 1.33 -26.62
N ASP A 70 12.23 1.43 -27.63
CA ASP A 70 12.80 0.25 -28.31
C ASP A 70 13.85 -0.48 -27.45
N GLU A 71 14.45 0.24 -26.50
CA GLU A 71 15.37 -0.30 -25.48
C GLU A 71 14.82 0.02 -24.07
N PRO A 72 15.15 -0.78 -23.04
CA PRO A 72 14.75 -0.49 -21.67
C PRO A 72 15.24 0.91 -21.26
N PRO A 73 14.35 1.87 -20.94
CA PRO A 73 14.75 3.23 -20.62
C PRO A 73 15.39 3.31 -19.23
N THR A 74 16.26 4.30 -19.03
CA THR A 74 16.80 4.64 -17.71
C THR A 74 15.82 5.55 -16.96
N TRP A 75 15.91 5.62 -15.63
CA TRP A 75 15.10 6.56 -14.85
C TRP A 75 15.31 8.02 -15.27
N ASP A 76 16.55 8.41 -15.54
CA ASP A 76 16.89 9.75 -16.04
C ASP A 76 16.14 10.07 -17.36
N ARG A 77 16.14 9.13 -18.32
CA ARG A 77 15.38 9.29 -19.57
C ARG A 77 13.88 9.35 -19.36
N LEU A 78 13.33 8.47 -18.53
CA LEU A 78 11.89 8.47 -18.22
C LEU A 78 11.46 9.83 -17.63
N PHE A 79 12.28 10.40 -16.74
CA PHE A 79 12.01 11.69 -16.12
C PHE A 79 12.20 12.88 -17.07
N ASP A 80 13.17 12.81 -18.00
CA ASP A 80 13.37 13.83 -19.03
C ASP A 80 12.19 13.91 -20.02
N ASP A 81 11.58 12.76 -20.30
CA ASP A 81 10.47 12.64 -21.25
C ASP A 81 9.09 12.93 -20.63
N LEU A 82 9.03 13.26 -19.33
CA LEU A 82 7.76 13.50 -18.64
C LEU A 82 7.03 14.71 -19.24
N PRO A 83 5.72 14.58 -19.52
CA PRO A 83 4.88 15.72 -19.85
C PRO A 83 4.87 16.77 -18.75
N THR A 84 4.66 18.04 -19.13
CA THR A 84 4.53 19.15 -18.17
C THR A 84 3.42 18.85 -17.16
N GLY A 85 3.74 18.94 -15.87
CA GLY A 85 2.80 18.70 -14.77
C GLY A 85 2.82 17.27 -14.22
N THR A 86 3.36 16.30 -14.95
CA THR A 86 3.45 14.90 -14.48
C THR A 86 4.36 14.76 -13.25
N ALA A 87 5.39 15.60 -13.12
CA ALA A 87 6.24 15.61 -11.93
C ALA A 87 5.46 15.89 -10.63
N THR A 88 4.49 16.79 -10.64
CA THR A 88 3.66 17.06 -9.44
C THR A 88 2.86 15.82 -9.04
N GLU A 89 2.27 15.15 -10.03
CA GLU A 89 1.43 13.97 -9.81
C GLU A 89 2.26 12.75 -9.36
N LEU A 90 3.48 12.59 -9.88
CA LEU A 90 4.44 11.60 -9.38
C LEU A 90 4.87 11.88 -7.93
N GLY A 91 4.93 13.15 -7.52
CA GLY A 91 5.19 13.54 -6.14
C GLY A 91 4.10 13.11 -5.17
N GLU A 92 2.83 13.14 -5.60
CA GLU A 92 1.69 12.62 -4.81
C GLU A 92 1.69 11.09 -4.68
N LEU A 93 2.34 10.41 -5.63
CA LEU A 93 2.47 8.95 -5.69
C LEU A 93 3.86 8.48 -5.23
N PHE A 94 4.66 9.33 -4.57
CA PHE A 94 6.06 9.06 -4.27
C PHE A 94 6.28 7.75 -3.50
N ASP A 95 5.41 7.43 -2.54
CA ASP A 95 5.43 6.19 -1.76
C ASP A 95 5.12 4.94 -2.59
N ALA A 96 4.43 5.11 -3.72
CA ALA A 96 4.09 4.06 -4.66
C ALA A 96 5.06 3.92 -5.84
N LEU A 97 6.01 4.85 -5.99
CA LEU A 97 7.03 4.78 -7.02
C LEU A 97 8.00 3.61 -6.77
N PRO A 98 8.52 2.96 -7.82
CA PRO A 98 9.66 2.06 -7.70
C PRO A 98 10.88 2.76 -7.08
N GLU A 99 11.71 2.03 -6.34
CA GLU A 99 12.87 2.59 -5.60
C GLU A 99 13.78 3.46 -6.49
N GLY A 100 14.08 3.01 -7.71
CA GLY A 100 14.90 3.79 -8.64
C GLY A 100 14.22 5.08 -9.13
N ALA A 101 12.89 5.07 -9.28
CA ALA A 101 12.12 6.28 -9.60
C ALA A 101 12.05 7.24 -8.40
N GLN A 102 11.94 6.73 -7.17
CA GLN A 102 12.00 7.54 -5.95
C GLN A 102 13.34 8.26 -5.83
N ALA A 103 14.45 7.54 -6.04
CA ALA A 103 15.79 8.11 -5.99
C ALA A 103 15.97 9.22 -7.03
N GLU A 104 15.50 8.97 -8.26
CA GLU A 104 15.59 9.94 -9.34
C GLU A 104 14.70 11.17 -9.11
N TYR A 105 13.45 10.95 -8.65
CA TYR A 105 12.56 12.03 -8.25
C TYR A 105 13.20 12.89 -7.15
N ALA A 106 13.72 12.26 -6.09
CA ALA A 106 14.33 12.96 -4.97
C ALA A 106 15.59 13.73 -5.39
N ARG A 107 16.38 13.20 -6.34
CA ARG A 107 17.54 13.88 -6.92
C ARG A 107 17.14 15.15 -7.68
N ARG A 108 16.03 15.12 -8.42
CA ARG A 108 15.58 16.23 -9.29
C ARG A 108 14.74 17.28 -8.56
N TYR A 109 13.84 16.85 -7.69
CA TYR A 109 12.80 17.69 -7.09
C TYR A 109 12.85 17.76 -5.57
N GLY A 110 13.71 16.95 -4.94
CA GLY A 110 13.70 16.72 -3.50
C GLY A 110 12.66 15.66 -3.09
N ALA A 111 12.94 14.92 -2.02
CA ALA A 111 11.97 13.98 -1.48
C ALA A 111 10.79 14.76 -0.88
N PRO A 112 9.53 14.48 -1.27
CA PRO A 112 8.39 15.08 -0.60
C PRO A 112 8.47 14.67 0.88
N ALA A 113 8.29 15.63 1.79
CA ALA A 113 8.22 15.34 3.21
C ALA A 113 7.07 14.36 3.41
N SER A 114 7.40 13.08 3.57
CA SER A 114 6.44 11.99 3.73
C SER A 114 5.42 12.47 4.74
N GLY A 115 4.18 12.67 4.29
CA GLY A 115 3.17 13.38 5.05
C GLY A 115 2.97 12.73 6.40
N ARG A 116 3.59 13.27 7.45
CA ARG A 116 3.17 13.06 8.82
C ARG A 116 1.93 13.95 8.98
N ARG A 117 0.76 13.41 8.64
CA ARG A 117 -0.53 13.92 9.10
C ARG A 117 -1.23 12.80 9.86
#